data_AF-A0A1F8H9V8-F1
#
_entry.id   AF-A0A1F8H9V8-F1
#
_cell.length_a   1.000
_cell.length_b   1.000
_cell.length_c   1.000
_cell.angle_alpha   90.00
_cell.angle_beta   90.00
_cell.angle_gamma   90.00
#
_symmetry.space_group_name_H-M   'P 1'
#
loop_
_entity.id
_entity.type
_entity.pdbx_description
1 polymer ?
#
loop_
_entity_poly.entity_id
_entity_poly.type
_entity_poly.pdbx_seq_one_letter_code
_entity_poly.pdbx_strand_id
1 'polypeptide(L)' 'MAPINQGKLDVWIYKFLLGTLGKEKTKLLKEELERRGKENRIFSAIEQKLLAAFTVDRPVRKYLGELLDDWEKRNWGS' A
#
# COMPACT_ATOMS: atom_id res chain seq x y z
N MET A 1 -15.36 -12.12 -6.42
CA MET A 1 -15.68 -10.78 -5.86
C MET A 1 -15.87 -9.83 -7.02
N ALA A 2 -16.91 -8.98 -7.01
CA ALA A 2 -17.14 -8.03 -8.11
C ALA A 2 -16.00 -6.97 -8.15
N PRO A 3 -15.54 -6.53 -9.34
CA PRO A 3 -14.49 -5.53 -9.46
C PRO A 3 -14.88 -4.21 -8.75
N ILE A 4 -13.94 -3.61 -8.02
CA ILE A 4 -14.14 -2.31 -7.39
C ILE A 4 -13.96 -1.23 -8.47
N ASN A 5 -14.90 -0.30 -8.60
CA ASN A 5 -14.74 0.82 -9.53
C ASN A 5 -13.65 1.82 -9.06
N GLN A 6 -13.12 2.64 -9.98
CA GLN A 6 -12.00 3.54 -9.66
C GLN A 6 -12.31 4.50 -8.50
N GLY A 7 -13.46 5.19 -8.52
CA GLY A 7 -13.78 6.15 -7.45
C GLY A 7 -13.86 5.54 -6.05
N LYS A 8 -14.37 4.30 -5.93
CA LYS A 8 -14.38 3.58 -4.66
C LYS A 8 -12.98 3.15 -4.23
N LEU A 9 -12.13 2.75 -5.19
CA LEU A 9 -10.72 2.43 -4.92
C LEU A 9 -9.98 3.66 -4.39
N ASP A 10 -10.16 4.82 -5.03
CA ASP A 10 -9.50 6.08 -4.62
C ASP A 10 -9.87 6.44 -3.17
N VAL A 11 -11.16 6.37 -2.82
CA VAL A 11 -11.62 6.62 -1.44
C VAL A 11 -10.98 5.64 -0.45
N TRP A 12 -10.81 4.37 -0.82
CA TRP A 12 -10.16 3.39 0.04
C TRP A 12 -8.67 3.68 0.21
N ILE A 13 -7.98 4.07 -0.86
CA ILE A 13 -6.58 4.51 -0.83
C ILE A 13 -6.41 5.69 0.13
N TYR A 14 -7.24 6.73 0.02
CA TYR A 14 -7.16 7.87 0.93
C TYR A 14 -7.42 7.48 2.38
N LYS A 15 -8.44 6.65 2.63
CA LYS A 15 -8.72 6.15 3.99
C LYS A 15 -7.57 5.31 4.55
N PHE A 16 -6.90 4.51 3.71
CA PHE A 16 -5.74 3.72 4.10
C PHE A 16 -4.56 4.61 4.48
N LEU A 17 -4.23 5.60 3.64
CA LEU A 17 -3.16 6.56 3.90
C LEU A 17 -3.40 7.38 5.18
N LEU A 18 -4.66 7.68 5.49
CA LEU A 18 -5.07 8.35 6.73
C LEU A 18 -5.16 7.42 7.95
N GLY A 19 -4.90 6.11 7.81
CA GLY A 19 -5.02 5.14 8.90
C GLY A 19 -6.46 4.87 9.36
N THR A 20 -7.47 5.28 8.59
CA THR A 20 -8.90 5.14 8.94
C THR A 20 -9.59 3.97 8.24
N LEU A 21 -8.89 3.27 7.35
CA LEU A 21 -9.43 2.09 6.69
C LEU A 21 -9.33 0.86 7.60
N GLY A 22 -10.49 0.24 7.89
CA GLY A 22 -10.53 -0.97 8.72
C GLY A 22 -9.71 -2.13 8.15
N LYS A 23 -9.29 -3.06 9.02
CA LYS A 23 -8.42 -4.21 8.67
C LYS A 23 -8.98 -5.06 7.52
N GLU A 24 -10.27 -5.36 7.54
CA GLU A 24 -10.92 -6.14 6.48
C GLU A 24 -10.84 -5.43 5.13
N LYS A 25 -11.19 -4.14 5.09
CA LYS A 25 -11.10 -3.32 3.86
C LYS A 25 -9.67 -3.10 3.40
N THR A 26 -8.69 -3.08 4.32
CA THR A 26 -7.27 -3.03 3.98
C THR A 26 -6.82 -4.30 3.24
N LYS A 27 -7.29 -5.47 3.69
CA LYS A 27 -7.05 -6.74 2.98
C LYS A 27 -7.66 -6.71 1.59
N LEU A 28 -8.91 -6.27 1.47
CA LEU A 28 -9.59 -6.14 0.17
C LEU A 28 -8.92 -5.12 -0.76
N LEU A 29 -8.43 -3.99 -0.21
CA LEU A 29 -7.66 -3.00 -0.96
C LEU A 29 -6.39 -3.62 -1.53
N LYS A 30 -5.66 -4.39 -0.73
CA LYS A 30 -4.47 -5.13 -1.18
C LYS A 30 -4.82 -6.09 -2.33
N GLU A 31 -5.83 -6.94 -2.15
CA GLU A 31 -6.25 -7.92 -3.16
C GLU A 31 -6.66 -7.26 -4.48
N GLU A 32 -7.38 -6.13 -4.40
CA GLU A 32 -7.80 -5.38 -5.59
C GLU A 32 -6.62 -4.74 -6.32
N LEU A 33 -5.65 -4.17 -5.61
CA LEU A 33 -4.43 -3.60 -6.19
C LEU A 33 -3.57 -4.70 -6.83
N GLU A 34 -3.45 -5.87 -6.20
CA GLU A 34 -2.73 -7.02 -6.78
C GLU A 34 -3.40 -7.53 -8.05
N ARG A 35 -4.74 -7.64 -8.05
CA ARG A 35 -5.53 -8.02 -9.23
C ARG A 35 -5.31 -7.03 -10.37
N ARG A 36 -5.42 -5.73 -10.10
CA ARG A 36 -5.19 -4.66 -11.09
C ARG A 36 -3.75 -4.62 -11.60
N GLY A 37 -2.79 -4.90 -10.74
CA GLY A 37 -1.38 -5.05 -11.12
C GLY A 37 -1.18 -6.17 -12.14
N LYS A 38 -1.78 -7.36 -11.90
CA LYS A 38 -1.73 -8.50 -12.85
C LYS A 38 -2.44 -8.20 -14.17
N GLU A 39 -3.48 -7.38 -14.14
CA GLU A 39 -4.23 -6.97 -15.34
C GLU A 39 -3.60 -5.78 -16.08
N ASN A 40 -2.46 -5.23 -15.63
CA ASN A 40 -1.88 -3.98 -16.15
C ASN A 40 -2.87 -2.80 -16.13
N ARG A 41 -3.76 -2.75 -15.12
CA ARG A 41 -4.82 -1.75 -14.94
C ARG A 41 -4.55 -0.87 -13.72
N ILE A 42 -3.31 -0.41 -13.59
CA ILE A 42 -2.91 0.56 -12.58
C ILE A 42 -2.87 1.94 -13.22
N PHE A 43 -3.67 2.87 -12.68
CA PHE A 43 -3.93 4.16 -13.33
C PHE A 43 -3.24 5.35 -12.65
N SER A 44 -2.62 5.13 -11.48
CA SER A 44 -1.95 6.20 -10.72
C SER A 44 -0.65 5.76 -10.07
N ALA A 45 0.26 6.72 -9.86
CA ALA A 45 1.52 6.49 -9.15
C ALA A 45 1.30 6.05 -7.69
N ILE A 46 0.21 6.50 -7.07
CA ILE A 46 -0.15 6.11 -5.69
C ILE A 46 -0.54 4.63 -5.65
N GLU A 47 -1.35 4.16 -6.60
CA GLU A 47 -1.67 2.73 -6.72
C GLU A 47 -0.40 1.89 -6.92
N GLN A 48 0.54 2.32 -7.77
CA GLN A 48 1.81 1.60 -7.98
C GLN A 48 2.65 1.51 -6.70
N LYS A 49 2.79 2.63 -5.97
CA LYS A 49 3.54 2.67 -4.71
C LYS A 49 2.90 1.79 -3.63
N LEU A 50 1.57 1.82 -3.53
CA LEU A 50 0.84 0.96 -2.58
C LEU A 50 0.93 -0.51 -2.95
N LEU A 51 0.78 -0.86 -4.22
CA LEU A 51 0.97 -2.22 -4.69
C LEU A 51 2.37 -2.72 -4.34
N ALA A 52 3.42 -1.94 -4.65
CA ALA A 52 4.79 -2.27 -4.29
C ALA A 52 4.96 -2.48 -2.78
N ALA A 53 4.41 -1.59 -1.94
CA ALA A 53 4.44 -1.75 -0.49
C ALA A 53 3.73 -3.04 -0.02
N PHE A 54 2.63 -3.44 -0.66
CA PHE A 54 1.88 -4.65 -0.31
C PHE A 54 2.55 -5.96 -0.75
N THR A 55 3.32 -5.92 -1.84
CA THR A 55 4.01 -7.08 -2.42
C THR A 55 5.42 -7.28 -1.89
N VAL A 56 5.97 -6.31 -1.13
CA VAL A 56 7.24 -6.48 -0.43
C VAL A 56 7.15 -7.64 0.56
N ASP A 57 7.97 -8.66 0.34
CA ASP A 57 8.09 -9.85 1.17
C ASP A 57 8.50 -9.52 2.60
N ARG A 58 8.15 -10.40 3.54
CA ARG A 58 8.39 -10.19 4.97
C ARG A 58 9.88 -9.92 5.31
N PRO A 59 10.88 -10.64 4.76
CA PRO A 59 12.28 -10.35 5.02
C PRO A 59 12.71 -8.98 4.50
N VAL A 60 12.25 -8.62 3.29
CA VAL A 60 12.55 -7.32 2.67
C VAL A 60 11.90 -6.20 3.46
N ARG A 61 10.67 -6.38 3.95
CA ARG A 61 9.98 -5.39 4.78
C ARG A 61 10.71 -5.13 6.09
N LYS A 62 11.23 -6.19 6.73
CA LYS A 62 12.04 -6.08 7.94
C LYS A 62 13.32 -5.29 7.68
N TYR A 63 14.04 -5.65 6.62
CA TYR A 63 15.25 -4.95 6.20
C TYR A 63 15.00 -3.47 5.85
N LEU A 64 13.94 -3.17 5.10
CA LEU A 64 13.56 -1.79 4.76
C LEU A 64 13.13 -0.99 6.00
N GLY A 65 12.47 -1.64 6.97
CA GLY A 65 12.14 -1.03 8.26
C GLY A 65 13.41 -0.66 9.04
N GLU A 66 14.35 -1.59 9.18
CA GLU A 66 15.65 -1.33 9.84
C GLU A 66 16.41 -0.18 9.16
N LEU A 67 16.46 -0.16 7.82
CA LEU A 67 17.06 0.94 7.07
C LEU A 67 16.37 2.28 7.29
N LEU A 68 15.04 2.30 7.34
CA LEU A 68 14.26 3.51 7.56
C LEU A 68 14.46 4.03 8.97
N ASP A 69 14.38 3.18 9.98
CA ASP A 69 14.62 3.53 11.39
C ASP A 69 16.02 4.13 11.57
N ASP A 70 17.03 3.53 10.93
CA ASP A 70 18.41 4.04 10.97
C ASP A 70 18.56 5.37 10.24
N TRP A 71 17.80 5.60 9.17
CA TRP A 71 17.79 6.88 8.46
C TRP A 71 17.07 7.96 9.26
N GLU A 72 15.90 7.66 9.86
CA GLU A 72 15.13 8.60 10.69
C GLU A 72 15.93 9.03 11.92
N LYS A 73 16.58 8.10 12.63
CA LYS A 73 17.48 8.43 13.76
C LYS A 73 18.61 9.38 13.36
N ARG A 74 19.16 9.20 12.16
CA ARG A 74 20.27 10.04 11.65
C ARG A 74 19.81 11.44 11.24
N ASN A 75 18.59 11.58 10.73
CA ASN A 75 18.13 12.85 10.17
C ASN A 75 17.30 13.67 11.16
N TRP A 76 16.51 13.02 12.02
CA TRP A 76 15.50 13.66 12.88
C TRP A 76 15.66 13.30 14.35
N GLY A 77 16.84 12.80 14.75
CA GLY A 77 17.14 12.30 16.09
C GLY A 77 16.39 13.02 17.23
N SER A 78 15.45 12.31 17.83
CA SER A 78 14.94 12.53 19.18
C SER A 78 14.90 11.19 19.89
#